data_AF-A0A961TNW5-F1
#
_entry.id   AF-A0A961TNW5-F1
#
_cell.length_a   1.000
_cell.length_b   1.000
_cell.length_c   1.000
_cell.angle_alpha   90.00
_cell.angle_beta   90.00
_cell.angle_gamma   90.00
#
_symmetry.space_group_name_H-M   'P 1'
#
loop_
_entity.id
_entity.type
_entity.pdbx_description
1 polymer ?
#
loop_
_entity_poly.entity_id
_entity_poly.type
_entity_poly.pdbx_seq_one_letter_code
_entity_poly.pdbx_strand_id
1 'polypeptide(L)'
;MPAPIPTLGYPSRSAAVVALRGEGESDRRIAELIGIPVERIGALYVSATRQRPARPSERDARTVTFPNSILDKVEPAARARGITANELIRRLVETIADDDLFEAVLDEQAGAN
;
A
#
# COMPACT_ATOMS: atom_id res chain seq x y z
N MET A 1 13.00 -0.85 -9.04
CA MET A 1 12.08 -1.27 -10.10
C MET A 1 12.13 -0.20 -11.19
N PRO A 2 12.34 -0.55 -12.48
CA PRO A 2 12.32 0.43 -13.56
C PRO A 2 10.93 1.06 -13.70
N ALA A 3 10.88 2.33 -14.11
CA ALA A 3 9.62 3.04 -14.35
C ALA A 3 8.79 2.34 -15.44
N PRO A 4 7.44 2.41 -15.39
CA PRO A 4 6.59 1.77 -16.38
C PRO A 4 6.87 2.33 -17.78
N ILE A 5 7.07 1.45 -18.76
CA ILE A 5 7.26 1.86 -20.16
C ILE A 5 5.87 2.18 -20.74
N PRO A 6 5.62 3.41 -21.22
CA PRO A 6 4.38 3.76 -21.90
C PRO A 6 4.18 2.86 -23.12
N THR A 7 2.96 2.41 -23.38
CA THR A 7 2.67 1.53 -24.52
C THR A 7 1.30 1.85 -25.09
N LEU A 8 1.23 2.10 -26.41
CA LEU A 8 -0.01 2.41 -27.14
C LEU A 8 -0.81 3.60 -26.54
N GLY A 9 -0.12 4.62 -26.02
CA GLY A 9 -0.76 5.78 -25.38
C GLY A 9 -1.21 5.55 -23.93
N TYR A 10 -1.01 4.35 -23.37
CA TYR A 10 -1.28 4.04 -21.97
C TYR A 10 -0.05 4.22 -21.08
N PRO A 11 -0.22 4.55 -19.78
CA PRO A 11 0.88 4.79 -18.86
C PRO A 11 1.73 3.55 -18.57
N SER A 12 1.21 2.34 -18.86
CA SER A 12 1.95 1.09 -18.74
C SER A 12 1.34 -0.01 -19.60
N ARG A 13 2.10 -1.08 -19.86
CA ARG A 13 1.60 -2.30 -20.53
C ARG A 13 0.40 -2.92 -19.79
N SER A 14 0.42 -2.93 -18.45
CA SER A 14 -0.68 -3.48 -17.67
C SER A 14 -1.95 -2.62 -17.78
N ALA A 15 -1.80 -1.29 -17.88
CA ALA A 15 -2.92 -0.38 -18.13
C ALA A 15 -3.52 -0.57 -19.53
N ALA A 16 -2.67 -0.76 -20.56
CA ALA A 16 -3.12 -1.08 -21.92
C ALA A 16 -3.91 -2.39 -21.96
N VAL A 17 -3.43 -3.44 -21.28
CA VAL A 17 -4.11 -4.75 -21.21
C VAL A 17 -5.50 -4.62 -20.58
N VAL A 18 -5.65 -3.85 -19.50
CA VAL A 18 -6.95 -3.66 -18.84
C VAL A 18 -7.93 -2.89 -19.74
N ALA A 19 -7.46 -1.81 -20.37
CA ALA A 19 -8.29 -1.00 -21.25
C ALA A 19 -8.79 -1.79 -22.47
N LEU A 20 -7.88 -2.43 -23.21
CA LEU A 20 -8.22 -3.21 -24.41
C LEU A 20 -9.13 -4.39 -24.09
N ARG A 21 -8.93 -5.06 -22.94
CA ARG A 21 -9.83 -6.14 -22.52
C ARG A 21 -11.21 -5.61 -22.12
N GLY A 22 -11.28 -4.41 -21.54
CA GLY A 22 -12.55 -3.71 -21.28
C GLY A 22 -13.30 -3.30 -22.56
N GLU A 23 -12.56 -3.03 -23.63
CA GLU A 23 -13.10 -2.77 -24.98
C GLU A 23 -13.54 -4.05 -25.72
N GLY A 24 -13.32 -5.23 -25.12
CA GLY A 24 -13.73 -6.52 -25.67
C GLY A 24 -12.70 -7.19 -26.59
N GLU A 25 -11.47 -6.68 -26.65
CA GLU A 25 -10.40 -7.28 -27.45
C GLU A 25 -9.96 -8.64 -26.89
N SER A 26 -9.61 -9.55 -27.79
CA SER A 26 -9.12 -10.88 -27.40
C SER A 26 -7.68 -10.81 -26.89
N ASP A 27 -7.32 -11.67 -25.93
CA ASP A 27 -5.96 -11.73 -25.38
C ASP A 27 -4.89 -11.92 -26.48
N ARG A 28 -5.18 -12.69 -27.54
CA ARG A 28 -4.27 -12.84 -28.69
C ARG A 28 -4.04 -11.52 -29.41
N ARG A 29 -5.10 -10.75 -29.64
CA ARG A 29 -5.00 -9.46 -30.32
C ARG A 29 -4.27 -8.43 -29.48
N ILE A 30 -4.51 -8.42 -28.17
CA ILE A 30 -3.81 -7.56 -27.20
C ILE A 30 -2.30 -7.87 -27.19
N ALA A 31 -1.91 -9.15 -27.28
CA ALA A 31 -0.51 -9.58 -27.34
C ALA A 31 0.19 -9.05 -28.60
N GLU A 32 -0.47 -9.14 -29.75
CA GLU A 32 0.04 -8.61 -31.02
C GLU A 32 0.22 -7.09 -30.96
N LEU A 33 -0.78 -6.38 -30.42
CA LEU A 33 -0.76 -4.92 -30.33
C LEU A 33 0.34 -4.40 -29.39
N ILE A 34 0.54 -5.07 -28.25
CA ILE A 34 1.51 -4.66 -27.22
C ILE A 34 2.92 -5.23 -27.49
N GLY A 35 3.02 -6.28 -28.31
CA GLY A 35 4.27 -6.98 -28.60
C GLY A 35 4.76 -7.84 -27.43
N ILE A 36 3.84 -8.53 -26.73
CA ILE A 36 4.17 -9.43 -25.61
C ILE A 36 3.57 -10.83 -25.80
N PRO A 37 4.16 -11.88 -25.21
CA PRO A 37 3.58 -13.22 -25.25
C PRO A 37 2.19 -13.27 -24.59
N VAL A 38 1.27 -14.04 -25.17
CA VAL A 38 -0.13 -14.16 -24.72
C VAL A 38 -0.21 -14.63 -23.26
N GLU A 39 0.71 -15.47 -22.82
CA GLU A 39 0.75 -16.00 -21.45
C GLU A 39 0.97 -14.90 -20.40
N ARG A 40 1.61 -13.77 -20.79
CA ARG A 40 1.84 -12.65 -19.87
C ARG A 40 0.60 -11.79 -19.65
N ILE A 41 -0.39 -11.85 -20.54
CA ILE A 41 -1.58 -10.98 -20.48
C ILE A 41 -2.41 -11.29 -19.24
N GLY A 42 -2.65 -12.57 -18.96
CA GLY A 42 -3.39 -12.98 -17.77
C GLY A 42 -2.74 -12.47 -16.47
N ALA A 43 -1.42 -12.63 -16.36
CA ALA A 43 -0.67 -12.15 -15.19
C ALA A 43 -0.69 -10.61 -15.08
N LEU A 44 -0.55 -9.89 -16.19
CA LEU A 44 -0.61 -8.42 -16.21
C LEU A 44 -2.00 -7.90 -15.89
N TYR A 45 -3.06 -8.54 -16.39
CA TYR A 45 -4.44 -8.19 -16.09
C TYR A 45 -4.76 -8.41 -14.61
N VAL A 46 -4.40 -9.56 -14.06
CA VAL A 46 -4.59 -9.85 -12.62
C VAL A 46 -3.77 -8.91 -11.77
N SER A 47 -2.53 -8.60 -12.15
CA SER A 47 -1.69 -7.65 -11.42
C SER A 47 -2.28 -6.25 -11.44
N ALA A 48 -2.73 -5.77 -12.60
CA ALA A 48 -3.34 -4.44 -12.74
C ALA A 48 -4.67 -4.31 -11.99
N THR A 49 -5.53 -5.33 -12.05
CA THR A 49 -6.81 -5.33 -11.34
C THR A 49 -6.65 -5.50 -9.83
N ARG A 50 -5.57 -6.15 -9.37
CA ARG A 50 -5.21 -6.26 -7.94
C ARG A 50 -4.49 -5.05 -7.38
N GLN A 51 -4.05 -4.10 -8.21
CA GLN A 51 -3.50 -2.84 -7.69
C GLN A 51 -4.62 -2.07 -7.00
N ARG A 52 -4.72 -2.28 -5.69
CA ARG A 52 -5.58 -1.50 -4.81
C ARG A 52 -5.15 -0.03 -4.96
N PRO A 53 -6.10 0.93 -5.07
CA PRO A 53 -5.75 2.33 -5.02
C PRO A 53 -4.96 2.59 -3.74
N ALA A 54 -3.79 3.21 -3.88
CA ALA A 54 -2.97 3.60 -2.75
C ALA A 54 -3.83 4.42 -1.80
N ARG A 55 -3.98 3.93 -0.57
CA ARG A 55 -4.76 4.61 0.47
C ARG A 55 -4.12 5.98 0.74
N PRO A 56 -4.87 7.01 1.18
CA PRO A 56 -4.28 8.30 1.54
C PRO A 56 -3.10 8.15 2.51
N SER A 57 -3.22 7.20 3.44
CA SER A 57 -2.16 6.77 4.36
C SER A 57 -0.86 6.28 3.73
N GLU A 58 -0.86 5.94 2.44
CA GLU A 58 0.30 5.41 1.70
C GLU A 58 0.91 6.47 0.77
N ARG A 59 0.20 7.58 0.49
CA ARG A 59 0.65 8.62 -0.44
C ARG A 59 1.52 9.67 0.24
N ASP A 60 1.21 10.00 1.49
CA ASP A 60 1.86 11.09 2.24
C ASP A 60 2.58 10.62 3.51
N ALA A 61 2.79 9.31 3.69
CA ALA A 61 3.39 8.76 4.90
C ALA A 61 4.86 8.37 4.73
N ARG A 62 5.65 8.63 5.78
CA ARG A 62 6.94 7.96 5.99
C ARG A 62 6.71 6.64 6.72
N THR A 63 7.31 5.57 6.23
CA THR A 63 7.23 4.25 6.89
C THR A 63 8.01 4.28 8.20
N VAL A 64 7.33 3.94 9.30
CA VAL A 64 7.96 3.68 10.60
C VAL A 64 7.92 2.17 10.85
N THR A 65 9.07 1.58 11.16
CA THR A 65 9.20 0.16 11.43
C THR A 65 9.09 -0.09 12.93
N PHE A 66 8.30 -1.09 13.31
CA PHE A 66 8.20 -1.59 14.67
C PHE A 66 8.75 -3.01 14.76
N PRO A 67 9.44 -3.38 15.86
CA PRO A 67 9.78 -4.77 16.13
C PRO A 67 8.51 -5.62 16.28
N ASN A 68 8.55 -6.87 15.79
CA ASN A 68 7.41 -7.80 15.91
C ASN A 68 6.98 -7.99 17.38
N SER A 69 7.94 -7.99 18.31
CA SER A 69 7.66 -8.11 19.74
C SER A 69 6.81 -6.97 20.32
N ILE A 70 6.83 -5.79 19.70
CA ILE A 70 5.94 -4.68 20.06
C ILE A 70 4.56 -4.91 19.46
N LEU A 71 4.49 -5.30 18.19
CA LEU A 71 3.22 -5.62 17.52
C LEU A 71 2.46 -6.71 18.28
N ASP A 72 3.15 -7.76 18.72
CA ASP A 72 2.57 -8.87 19.50
C ASP A 72 1.96 -8.39 20.82
N LYS A 73 2.54 -7.36 21.46
CA LYS A 73 2.01 -6.76 22.69
C LYS A 73 0.77 -5.90 22.45
N VAL A 74 0.70 -5.25 21.29
CA VAL A 74 -0.42 -4.36 20.94
C VAL A 74 -1.60 -5.12 20.33
N GLU A 75 -1.33 -6.29 19.73
CA GLU A 75 -2.32 -7.13 19.05
C GLU A 75 -3.57 -7.46 19.88
N PRO A 76 -3.49 -7.82 21.19
CA PRO A 76 -4.69 -8.07 21.99
C PRO A 76 -5.60 -6.84 22.11
N ALA A 77 -5.01 -5.66 22.29
CA ALA A 77 -5.73 -4.40 22.39
C ALA A 77 -6.35 -4.00 21.05
N ALA A 78 -5.66 -4.27 19.94
CA ALA A 78 -6.18 -4.03 18.60
C ALA A 78 -7.36 -4.98 18.28
N ARG A 79 -7.21 -6.27 18.60
CA ARG A 79 -8.24 -7.28 18.40
C ARG A 79 -9.52 -6.99 19.17
N ALA A 80 -9.41 -6.55 20.42
CA ALA A 80 -10.56 -6.12 21.24
C ALA A 80 -11.37 -4.98 20.59
N ARG A 81 -10.76 -4.23 19.67
CA ARG A 81 -11.36 -3.10 18.94
C ARG A 81 -11.70 -3.44 17.48
N GLY A 82 -11.47 -4.67 17.03
CA GLY A 82 -11.72 -5.08 15.64
C GLY A 82 -10.83 -4.41 14.60
N ILE A 83 -9.66 -3.91 14.99
CA ILE A 83 -8.70 -3.23 14.10
C ILE A 83 -7.35 -3.95 14.10
N THR A 84 -6.46 -3.61 13.16
CA THR A 84 -5.10 -4.17 13.11
C THR A 84 -4.18 -3.48 14.12
N ALA A 85 -3.10 -4.14 14.55
CA ALA A 85 -2.08 -3.50 15.42
C ALA A 85 -1.53 -2.21 14.80
N ASN A 86 -1.24 -2.20 13.50
CA ASN A 86 -0.76 -1.00 12.80
C ASN A 86 -1.78 0.15 12.81
N GLU A 87 -3.07 -0.16 12.67
CA GLU A 87 -4.13 0.85 12.77
C GLU A 87 -4.23 1.40 14.20
N LEU A 88 -4.13 0.54 15.22
CA LEU A 88 -4.14 0.99 16.61
C LEU A 88 -2.93 1.88 16.91
N ILE A 89 -1.73 1.49 16.49
CA ILE A 89 -0.50 2.27 16.69
C ILE A 89 -0.63 3.63 16.00
N ARG A 90 -1.14 3.67 14.77
CA ARG A 90 -1.36 4.92 14.04
C ARG A 90 -2.27 5.86 14.83
N ARG A 91 -3.40 5.37 15.33
CA ARG A 91 -4.33 6.18 16.13
C ARG A 91 -3.72 6.65 17.44
N LEU A 92 -2.95 5.79 18.11
CA LEU A 92 -2.25 6.17 19.34
C LEU A 92 -1.30 7.33 19.09
N VAL A 93 -0.47 7.24 18.05
CA VAL A 93 0.49 8.31 17.69
C VAL A 93 -0.23 9.58 17.24
N GLU A 94 -1.34 9.44 16.50
CA GLU A 94 -2.19 10.57 16.08
C GLU A 94 -2.78 11.30 17.28
N THR A 95 -3.38 10.58 18.25
CA THR A 95 -3.88 11.19 19.50
C THR A 95 -2.77 11.85 20.31
N ILE A 96 -1.61 11.21 20.45
CA ILE A 96 -0.48 11.79 21.18
C ILE A 96 -0.02 13.09 20.51
N ALA A 97 0.01 13.14 19.18
CA ALA A 97 0.43 14.33 18.44
C ALA A 97 -0.62 15.45 18.47
N ASP A 98 -1.90 15.10 18.33
CA ASP A 98 -3.00 16.08 18.31
C ASP A 98 -3.19 16.77 19.67
N ASP A 99 -3.06 16.01 20.76
CA ASP A 99 -3.25 16.49 22.13
C ASP A 99 -1.93 16.93 22.82
N ASP A 100 -0.81 16.97 22.08
CA ASP A 100 0.54 17.31 22.57
C ASP A 100 0.97 16.53 23.83
N LEU A 101 0.67 15.23 23.86
CA LEU A 101 0.86 14.35 25.03
C LEU A 101 2.25 13.71 25.09
N PHE A 102 3.22 14.20 24.32
CA PHE A 102 4.56 13.61 24.24
C PHE A 102 5.23 13.53 25.61
N GLU A 103 5.28 14.64 26.35
CA GLU A 103 5.90 14.70 27.68
C GLU A 103 5.16 13.84 28.70
N ALA A 104 3.82 13.79 28.61
CA ALA A 104 3.01 12.98 29.51
C ALA A 104 3.18 11.47 29.30
N VAL A 105 3.52 11.05 28.08
CA VAL A 105 3.73 9.64 27.72
C VAL A 105 5.19 9.22 27.89
N LEU A 106 6.13 10.13 27.62
CA LEU A 106 7.56 9.86 27.65
C LEU A 106 8.21 10.10 29.02
N ASP A 107 7.54 10.85 29.90
CA ASP A 107 7.93 11.11 31.29
C ASP A 107 9.45 11.38 31.44
N GLU A 108 9.93 12.47 30.82
CA GLU A 108 11.32 12.89 30.97
C GLU A 108 11.53 13.63 32.30
N GLN A 109 11.49 12.87 33.39
CA GLN A 109 12.12 13.21 34.67
C GLN A 109 13.03 12.06 35.11
N ALA A 110 14.06 11.76 34.33
CA ALA A 110 15.16 10.89 34.75
C ALA A 110 16.48 11.32 34.11
N GLY A 111 17.10 12.38 34.66
CA GLY A 111 18.47 12.75 34.28
C GLY A 111 18.98 14.13 34.69
N ALA A 112 18.51 14.72 35.80
CA ALA A 112 19.28 15.78 36.44
C ALA A 112 20.47 15.14 37.18
N ASN A 113 21.66 15.43 36.66
CA ASN A 113 23.03 15.23 37.15
C ASN A 113 23.17 14.98 38.67
#